data_AF-A0A137NZH7-F1
#
_entry.id   AF-A0A137NZH7-F1
#
_cell.length_a   1.000
_cell.length_b   1.000
_cell.length_c   1.000
_cell.angle_alpha   90.00
_cell.angle_beta   90.00
_cell.angle_gamma   90.00
#
_symmetry.space_group_name_H-M   'P 1'
#
loop_
_entity.id
_entity.type
_entity.pdbx_description
1 polymer ?
#
loop_
_entity_poly.entity_id
_entity_poly.type
_entity_poly.pdbx_seq_one_letter_code
_entity_poly.pdbx_strand_id
1 'polypeptide(L)' 'LDAVNYNLIPLTLSRLTLKQQQQIKSGSVYIYRPFDTKITRWTDGKNWSYSKEFRNLLFYWEL' A
#
# COMPACT_ATOMS: atom_id res chain seq x y z
N LEU A 1 0.59 7.10 11.82
CA LEU A 1 -0.47 6.13 12.17
C LEU A 1 -1.58 6.79 12.97
N ASP A 2 -1.29 7.83 13.74
CA ASP A 2 -2.27 8.55 14.56
C ASP A 2 -3.50 9.03 13.77
N ALA A 3 -3.31 9.56 12.56
CA ALA A 3 -4.43 9.97 11.69
C ALA A 3 -5.40 8.81 11.35
N VAL A 4 -4.89 7.58 11.23
CA VAL A 4 -5.72 6.38 11.04
C VAL A 4 -6.43 6.00 12.35
N ASN A 5 -5.74 6.11 13.48
CA ASN A 5 -6.33 5.84 14.80
C ASN A 5 -7.45 6.83 15.14
N TYR A 6 -7.34 8.07 14.66
CA TYR A 6 -8.38 9.10 14.74
C TYR A 6 -9.42 9.02 13.59
N ASN A 7 -9.39 7.99 12.75
CA ASN A 7 -10.28 7.81 11.60
C ASN A 7 -10.30 8.97 10.58
N LEU A 8 -9.22 9.74 10.49
CA LEU A 8 -9.07 10.84 9.52
C LEU A 8 -8.68 10.34 8.12
N ILE A 9 -8.09 9.15 8.04
CA ILE A 9 -7.69 8.50 6.79
C ILE A 9 -8.27 7.08 6.78
N PRO A 10 -8.95 6.66 5.70
CA PRO A 10 -9.54 5.33 5.62
C PRO A 10 -8.48 4.23 5.55
N LEU A 11 -8.77 3.11 6.22
CA LEU A 11 -8.01 1.87 6.05
C LEU A 11 -8.38 1.18 4.75
N THR A 12 -7.39 0.58 4.11
CA THR A 12 -7.60 -0.35 3.01
C THR A 12 -7.96 -1.72 3.58
N LEU A 13 -9.23 -2.11 3.46
CA LEU A 13 -9.77 -3.32 4.11
C LEU A 13 -9.65 -4.60 3.25
N SER A 14 -9.44 -4.44 1.95
CA SER A 14 -9.36 -5.55 0.99
C SER A 14 -8.36 -5.26 -0.12
N ARG A 15 -8.00 -6.30 -0.89
CA ARG A 15 -7.18 -6.10 -2.10
C ARG A 15 -7.88 -5.13 -3.05
N LEU A 16 -7.08 -4.32 -3.74
CA LEU A 16 -7.58 -3.42 -4.76
C LEU A 16 -8.09 -4.21 -5.97
N THR A 17 -9.24 -3.79 -6.49
CA THR A 17 -9.73 -4.20 -7.80
C THR A 17 -8.83 -3.64 -8.91
N LEU A 18 -8.91 -4.22 -10.12
CA LEU A 18 -8.14 -3.73 -11.28
C LEU A 18 -8.38 -2.23 -11.54
N LYS A 19 -9.62 -1.78 -11.40
CA LYS A 19 -9.98 -0.36 -11.56
C LYS A 19 -9.31 0.54 -10.52
N GLN A 20 -9.22 0.09 -9.26
CA GLN A 20 -8.54 0.85 -8.20
C GLN A 20 -7.03 0.84 -8.37
N GLN A 21 -6.44 -0.26 -8.86
CA GLN A 21 -5.01 -0.32 -9.18
C GLN A 21 -4.62 0.72 -10.23
N GLN A 22 -5.46 0.91 -11.26
CA GLN A 22 -5.27 1.94 -12.27
C GLN A 22 -5.31 3.38 -11.72
N GLN A 23 -5.86 3.59 -10.52
CA GLN A 23 -5.93 4.91 -9.88
C GLN A 23 -4.70 5.22 -9.02
N ILE A 24 -3.78 4.28 -8.85
CA ILE A 24 -2.53 4.50 -8.10
C ILE A 24 -1.65 5.49 -8.85
N LYS A 25 -1.30 6.58 -8.18
CA LYS A 25 -0.48 7.67 -8.73
C LYS A 25 0.47 8.21 -7.67
N SER A 26 1.38 9.10 -8.08
CA SER A 26 2.25 9.81 -7.14
C SER A 26 1.42 10.49 -6.04
N GLY A 27 1.83 10.28 -4.79
CA GLY A 27 1.12 10.77 -3.60
C GLY A 27 0.01 9.86 -3.06
N SER A 28 -0.33 8.75 -3.74
CA SER A 28 -1.25 7.76 -3.16
C SER A 28 -0.61 7.06 -1.95
N VAL A 29 -1.32 7.04 -0.83
CA VAL A 29 -0.89 6.37 0.41
C VAL A 29 -1.96 5.36 0.82
N TYR A 30 -1.56 4.10 0.99
CA TYR A 30 -2.44 3.01 1.41
C TYR A 30 -1.96 2.46 2.75
N ILE A 31 -2.90 2.25 3.67
CA ILE A 31 -2.63 1.72 5.01
C ILE A 31 -3.59 0.56 5.24
N TYR A 32 -3.07 -0.62 5.55
CA TYR A 32 -3.85 -1.79 5.92
C TYR A 32 -3.29 -2.42 7.19
N ARG A 33 -4.16 -3.06 7.97
CA ARG A 33 -3.77 -3.84 9.14
C ARG A 33 -3.84 -5.34 8.78
N PRO A 34 -2.75 -6.10 8.91
CA PRO A 34 -2.75 -7.52 8.52
C PRO A 34 -3.74 -8.39 9.29
N PHE A 35 -4.14 -8.01 10.51
CA PHE A 35 -5.13 -8.76 11.30
C PHE A 35 -6.57 -8.47 10.88
N ASP A 36 -6.84 -7.25 10.42
CA ASP A 36 -8.19 -6.81 10.02
C ASP A 36 -8.48 -7.14 8.54
N THR A 37 -7.48 -7.60 7.80
CA THR A 37 -7.54 -7.80 6.34
C THR A 37 -6.87 -9.11 5.94
N LYS A 38 -7.23 -9.65 4.77
CA LYS A 38 -6.52 -10.80 4.18
C LYS A 38 -5.25 -10.40 3.40
N ILE A 39 -4.72 -9.20 3.66
CA ILE A 39 -3.55 -8.66 2.95
C ILE A 39 -2.31 -8.88 3.80
N THR A 40 -1.50 -9.85 3.42
CA THR A 40 -0.16 -10.07 4.02
C THR A 40 0.96 -9.46 3.18
N ARG A 41 0.73 -9.31 1.87
CA ARG A 41 1.60 -8.62 0.92
C ARG A 41 0.75 -7.74 0.01
N TRP A 42 1.17 -6.49 -0.12
CA TRP A 42 0.58 -5.53 -1.05
C TRP A 42 0.77 -5.98 -2.50
N THR A 43 -0.25 -5.79 -3.33
CA THR A 43 -0.22 -6.08 -4.77
C THR A 43 -0.98 -4.98 -5.50
N ASP A 44 -0.29 -4.24 -6.35
CA ASP A 44 -0.84 -3.13 -7.14
C ASP A 44 -0.86 -3.39 -8.65
N GLY A 45 -0.42 -4.58 -9.08
CA GLY A 45 -0.41 -4.98 -10.49
C GLY A 45 0.75 -4.37 -11.30
N LYS A 46 1.71 -3.70 -10.63
CA LYS A 46 2.90 -3.14 -11.27
C LYS A 46 4.09 -4.08 -11.19
N ASN A 47 5.02 -3.92 -12.14
CA ASN A 47 6.32 -4.56 -12.09
C ASN A 47 7.28 -3.67 -11.30
N TRP A 48 7.92 -4.24 -10.29
CA TRP A 48 8.81 -3.53 -9.38
C TRP A 48 10.22 -4.13 -9.42
N SER A 49 11.22 -3.28 -9.24
CA SER A 49 12.60 -3.68 -9.02
C SER A 49 12.75 -4.53 -7.77
N TYR A 50 13.93 -5.13 -7.57
CA TYR A 50 14.31 -5.64 -6.25
C TYR A 50 14.26 -4.53 -5.20
N SER A 51 13.98 -4.91 -3.96
CA SER A 51 13.88 -3.97 -2.84
C SER A 51 15.22 -3.31 -2.55
N LYS A 52 15.19 -2.01 -2.26
CA LYS A 52 16.29 -1.29 -1.59
C LYS A 52 15.87 -0.91 -0.19
N GLU A 53 16.66 -1.30 0.79
CA GLU A 53 16.45 -0.93 2.18
C GLU A 53 17.03 0.45 2.46
N PHE A 54 16.25 1.31 3.12
CA PHE A 54 16.77 2.54 3.71
C PHE A 54 16.07 2.81 5.03
N ARG A 55 16.86 2.77 6.11
CA ARG A 55 16.37 2.78 7.50
C ARG A 55 15.36 1.66 7.71
N ASN A 56 14.12 2.00 8.04
CA ASN A 56 13.02 1.08 8.33
C ASN A 56 12.02 0.97 7.16
N LEU A 57 12.43 1.33 5.95
CA LEU A 57 11.59 1.36 4.76
C LEU A 57 12.19 0.52 3.63
N LEU A 58 11.29 -0.05 2.82
CA LEU A 58 11.62 -0.72 1.57
C LEU A 58 11.21 0.17 0.40
N PHE A 59 12.15 0.42 -0.50
CA PHE A 59 11.96 1.18 -1.72
C PHE A 59 11.99 0.26 -2.93
N TYR A 60 11.15 0.58 -3.90
CA TYR A 60 10.99 -0.14 -5.15
C TYR A 60 10.89 0.90 -6.28
N TRP A 61 11.45 0.59 -7.44
CA TRP A 61 11.31 1.39 -8.66
C TRP A 61 10.44 0.63 -9.66
N GLU A 62 9.52 1.34 -10.30
CA GLU A 62 8.67 0.74 -11.34
C GLU A 62 9.53 0.41 -12.58
N LEU A 63 9.32 -0.78 -13.14
CA LEU A 63 10.05 -1.32 -14.31
C LEU A 63 9.22 -1.20 -15.60
#